data_AF-A0A085NQW1-F1
#
_entry.id   AF-A0A085NQW1-F1
#
_cell.length_a   1.000
_cell.length_b   1.000
_cell.length_c   1.000
_cell.angle_alpha   90.00
_cell.angle_beta   90.00
_cell.angle_gamma   90.00
#
_symmetry.space_group_name_H-M   'P 1'
#
loop_
_entity.id
_entity.type
_entity.pdbx_description
1 polymer ?
#
loop_
_entity_poly.entity_id
_entity_poly.type
_entity_poly.pdbx_seq_one_letter_code
_entity_poly.pdbx_strand_id
1 'polypeptide(L)'
;MQLGPGSVSKSTAGYWFRKFASGCESLEDLPRTGRPSSIDNQASKELVESDPTQTQDEMALKLGVSRQTICAHLKQLGKVKKLYKWVPTSRAISRCSDDLRSALPCYVGARRIRFLI
;
A
#
# COMPACT_ATOMS: atom_id res chain seq x y z
N MET A 1 -8.93 4.49 -51.40
CA MET A 1 -7.55 4.68 -50.90
C MET A 1 -7.40 3.86 -49.63
N GLN A 2 -6.68 2.74 -49.71
CA GLN A 2 -6.43 1.88 -48.57
C GLN A 2 -5.01 2.16 -48.09
N LEU A 3 -4.87 2.55 -46.83
CA LEU A 3 -3.57 2.79 -46.22
C LEU A 3 -2.91 1.44 -45.91
N GLY A 4 -1.60 1.35 -46.08
CA GLY A 4 -0.84 0.13 -45.83
C GLY A 4 -0.89 -0.32 -44.37
N PRO A 5 -0.59 -1.60 -44.09
CA PRO A 5 -0.51 -2.12 -42.73
C PRO A 5 0.48 -1.30 -41.89
N GLY A 6 0.08 -0.91 -40.68
CA GLY A 6 0.85 -0.02 -39.80
C GLY A 6 0.51 1.47 -39.91
N SER A 7 -0.43 1.87 -40.79
CA SER A 7 -0.89 3.24 -40.88
C SER A 7 -1.84 3.64 -39.73
N VAL A 8 -1.74 4.89 -39.27
CA VAL A 8 -2.61 5.45 -38.25
C VAL A 8 -4.03 5.63 -38.77
N SER A 9 -5.02 5.53 -37.89
CA SER A 9 -6.41 5.79 -38.26
C SER A 9 -6.61 7.25 -38.70
N LYS A 10 -7.61 7.50 -39.56
CA LYS A 10 -8.00 8.87 -39.94
C LYS A 10 -8.27 9.76 -38.72
N SER A 11 -8.86 9.20 -37.66
CA SER A 11 -9.14 9.90 -36.41
C SER A 11 -7.87 10.32 -35.68
N THR A 12 -6.87 9.44 -35.64
CA THR A 12 -5.56 9.72 -35.04
C THR A 12 -4.84 10.83 -35.83
N ALA A 13 -4.85 10.74 -37.16
CA ALA A 13 -4.26 11.78 -38.02
C ALA A 13 -4.95 13.15 -37.81
N GLY A 14 -6.28 13.17 -37.73
CA GLY A 14 -7.05 14.38 -37.47
C GLY A 14 -6.81 14.99 -36.06
N TYR A 15 -6.59 14.15 -35.04
CA TYR A 15 -6.19 14.61 -33.71
C TYR A 15 -4.84 15.33 -33.76
N TRP A 16 -3.82 14.72 -34.37
CA TRP A 16 -2.49 15.31 -34.50
C TRP A 16 -2.49 16.59 -35.35
N PHE A 17 -3.25 16.61 -36.44
CA PHE A 17 -3.41 17.82 -37.26
C PHE A 17 -3.93 19.00 -36.44
N ARG A 18 -4.96 18.79 -35.61
CA ARG A 18 -5.48 19.85 -34.71
C ARG A 18 -4.47 20.24 -33.65
N LYS A 19 -3.75 19.27 -33.06
CA LYS A 19 -2.75 19.53 -32.03
C LYS A 19 -1.60 20.39 -32.57
N PHE A 20 -1.10 20.08 -33.77
CA PHE A 20 -0.09 20.90 -34.44
C PHE A 20 -0.63 22.27 -34.86
N ALA A 21 -1.86 22.33 -35.38
CA ALA A 21 -2.50 23.61 -35.70
C ALA A 21 -2.69 24.53 -34.48
N SER A 22 -2.80 23.96 -33.27
CA SER A 22 -2.82 24.72 -32.01
C SER A 22 -1.43 25.15 -31.50
N GLY A 23 -0.35 24.90 -32.26
CA GLY A 23 1.03 25.25 -31.87
C GLY A 23 1.67 24.27 -30.88
N CYS A 24 1.06 23.10 -30.64
CA CYS A 24 1.64 22.06 -29.79
C CYS A 24 2.44 21.09 -30.65
N GLU A 25 3.75 21.32 -30.77
CA GLU A 25 4.68 20.52 -31.58
C GLU A 25 5.21 19.27 -30.84
N SER A 26 4.90 19.14 -29.55
CA SER A 26 5.37 18.00 -28.75
C SER A 26 4.73 16.69 -29.20
N LEU A 27 5.60 15.75 -29.58
CA LEU A 27 5.26 14.36 -29.89
C LEU A 27 5.22 13.47 -28.64
N GLU A 28 5.65 13.99 -27.49
CA GLU A 28 5.65 13.23 -26.24
C GLU A 28 4.21 12.91 -25.81
N ASP A 29 4.03 11.69 -25.34
CA ASP A 29 2.78 11.29 -24.71
C ASP A 29 2.57 12.15 -23.46
N LEU A 30 1.38 12.74 -23.37
CA LEU A 30 0.97 13.37 -22.12
C LEU A 30 1.00 12.32 -21.01
N PRO A 31 1.32 12.72 -19.76
CA PRO A 31 1.24 11.81 -18.64
C PRO A 31 -0.11 11.10 -18.67
N ARG A 32 -0.07 9.77 -18.79
CA ARG A 32 -1.31 8.98 -18.83
C ARG A 32 -1.99 9.22 -17.50
N THR A 33 -3.14 9.87 -17.52
CA THR A 33 -4.02 9.93 -16.36
C THR A 33 -4.56 8.52 -16.17
N GLY A 34 -3.84 7.75 -15.34
CA GLY A 34 -4.33 6.46 -14.87
C GLY A 34 -5.64 6.64 -14.10
N ARG A 35 -6.26 5.53 -13.72
CA ARG A 35 -7.42 5.58 -12.83
C ARG A 35 -7.02 6.30 -11.54
N PRO A 36 -7.66 7.42 -11.16
CA PRO A 36 -7.40 8.04 -9.87
C PRO A 36 -7.72 7.01 -8.78
N SER A 37 -6.80 6.82 -7.83
CA SER A 37 -7.09 6.02 -6.65
C SER A 37 -8.16 6.76 -5.85
N SER A 38 -9.38 6.21 -5.83
CA SER A 38 -10.56 6.83 -5.18
C SER A 38 -10.44 6.99 -3.66
N ILE A 39 -9.32 6.63 -3.06
CA ILE A 39 -9.11 6.65 -1.62
C ILE A 39 -8.21 7.81 -1.29
N ASP A 40 -8.66 8.59 -0.32
CA ASP A 40 -7.88 9.66 0.27
C ASP A 40 -6.66 9.07 0.99
N ASN A 41 -5.48 9.33 0.44
CA ASN A 41 -4.21 8.96 1.06
C ASN A 41 -4.08 9.55 2.47
N GLN A 42 -4.71 10.70 2.72
CA GLN A 42 -4.66 11.40 3.99
C GLN A 42 -5.39 10.62 5.10
N ALA A 43 -6.60 10.12 4.85
CA ALA A 43 -7.33 9.29 5.82
C ALA A 43 -6.57 8.01 6.21
N SER A 44 -5.88 7.36 5.25
CA SER A 44 -5.06 6.18 5.54
C SER A 44 -3.82 6.52 6.37
N LYS A 45 -3.22 7.70 6.13
CA LYS A 45 -2.06 8.20 6.86
C LYS A 45 -2.43 8.54 8.31
N GLU A 46 -3.54 9.24 8.51
CA GLU A 46 -4.03 9.61 9.85
C GLU A 46 -4.31 8.39 10.73
N LEU A 47 -4.91 7.33 10.17
CA LEU A 47 -5.14 6.08 10.88
C LEU A 47 -3.82 5.43 11.34
N VAL A 48 -2.81 5.39 10.46
CA VAL A 48 -1.49 4.83 10.80
C VAL A 48 -0.75 5.67 11.83
N GLU A 49 -0.86 7.00 11.75
CA GLU A 49 -0.22 7.92 12.69
C GLU A 49 -0.88 7.88 14.07
N SER A 50 -2.22 7.72 14.11
CA SER A 50 -2.98 7.63 15.36
C SER A 50 -2.73 6.32 16.12
N ASP A 51 -2.69 5.18 15.40
CA ASP A 51 -2.38 3.88 15.99
C ASP A 51 -1.53 3.04 15.01
N PRO A 52 -0.19 3.06 15.19
CA PRO A 52 0.70 2.27 14.35
C PRO A 52 0.52 0.76 14.55
N THR A 53 -0.22 0.32 15.58
CA THR A 53 -0.47 -1.11 15.84
C THR A 53 -1.66 -1.67 15.08
N GLN A 54 -2.46 -0.81 14.44
CA GLN A 54 -3.65 -1.21 13.71
C GLN A 54 -3.32 -2.13 12.53
N THR A 55 -4.13 -3.17 12.34
CA THR A 55 -3.99 -4.09 11.23
C THR A 55 -4.56 -3.51 9.93
N GLN A 56 -4.08 -4.01 8.80
CA GLN A 56 -4.62 -3.63 7.48
C GLN A 56 -6.11 -3.96 7.34
N ASP A 57 -6.57 -5.03 8.01
CA ASP A 57 -7.96 -5.48 7.97
C ASP A 57 -8.86 -4.53 8.76
N GLU A 58 -8.45 -4.10 9.95
CA GLU A 58 -9.17 -3.08 10.71
C GLU A 58 -9.20 -1.74 9.98
N MET A 59 -8.10 -1.35 9.32
CA MET A 59 -8.07 -0.12 8.49
C MET A 59 -9.03 -0.22 7.31
N ALA A 60 -9.07 -1.37 6.64
CA ALA A 60 -9.98 -1.64 5.54
C ALA A 60 -11.44 -1.53 5.97
N LEU A 61 -11.78 -2.09 7.13
CA LEU A 61 -13.13 -1.97 7.72
C LEU A 61 -13.50 -0.53 8.06
N LYS A 62 -12.61 0.22 8.73
CA LYS A 62 -12.87 1.62 9.11
C LYS A 62 -13.06 2.53 7.90
N LEU A 63 -12.29 2.30 6.84
CA LEU A 63 -12.34 3.11 5.61
C LEU A 63 -13.35 2.59 4.58
N GLY A 64 -13.98 1.43 4.82
CA GLY A 64 -14.93 0.82 3.88
C GLY A 64 -14.29 0.40 2.55
N VAL A 65 -13.00 0.06 2.54
CA VAL A 65 -12.22 -0.25 1.34
C VAL A 65 -11.64 -1.65 1.40
N SER A 66 -11.19 -2.17 0.26
CA SER A 66 -10.52 -3.47 0.26
C SER A 66 -9.17 -3.39 0.98
N ARG A 67 -8.81 -4.49 1.66
CA ARG A 67 -7.47 -4.69 2.24
C ARG A 67 -6.34 -4.49 1.23
N GLN A 68 -6.55 -4.89 -0.04
CA GLN A 68 -5.57 -4.73 -1.10
C GLN A 68 -5.27 -3.26 -1.37
N THR A 69 -6.31 -2.42 -1.33
CA THR A 69 -6.16 -0.99 -1.53
C THR A 69 -5.37 -0.36 -0.38
N ILE A 70 -5.69 -0.70 0.87
CA ILE A 70 -4.88 -0.27 2.04
C ILE A 70 -3.41 -0.68 1.88
N CYS A 71 -3.14 -1.91 1.46
CA CYS A 71 -1.77 -2.39 1.24
C CYS A 71 -1.03 -1.57 0.18
N ALA A 72 -1.69 -1.24 -0.94
CA ALA A 72 -1.11 -0.39 -1.98
C ALA A 72 -0.81 1.03 -1.47
N HIS A 73 -1.75 1.63 -0.73
CA HIS A 73 -1.58 2.97 -0.15
C HIS A 73 -0.45 3.04 0.87
N LEU A 74 -0.34 2.06 1.76
CA LEU A 74 0.75 1.99 2.74
C LEU A 74 2.12 1.90 2.05
N LYS A 75 2.22 1.17 0.93
CA LYS A 75 3.45 1.13 0.11
C LYS A 75 3.78 2.49 -0.50
N GLN A 76 2.78 3.21 -1.01
CA GLN A 76 2.97 4.57 -1.55
C GLN A 76 3.43 5.55 -0.46
N LEU A 77 2.94 5.39 0.77
CA LEU A 77 3.36 6.18 1.94
C LEU A 77 4.70 5.74 2.55
N GLY A 78 5.35 4.70 2.01
CA GLY A 78 6.59 4.15 2.55
C GLY A 78 6.44 3.42 3.90
N LYS A 79 5.21 3.12 4.34
CA LYS A 79 4.95 2.45 5.61
C LYS A 79 5.17 0.95 5.47
N VAL A 80 6.13 0.41 6.22
CA VAL A 80 6.46 -1.01 6.21
C VAL A 80 6.07 -1.66 7.53
N LYS A 81 5.47 -2.85 7.45
CA LYS A 81 5.16 -3.70 8.60
C LYS A 81 6.47 -4.16 9.25
N LYS A 82 6.73 -3.76 10.50
CA LYS A 82 7.81 -4.35 11.29
C LYS A 82 7.23 -5.31 12.33
N LEU A 83 7.74 -6.53 12.31
CA LEU A 83 7.57 -7.46 13.43
C LEU A 83 8.46 -6.95 14.56
N TYR A 84 7.92 -6.79 15.76
CA TYR A 84 8.73 -6.39 16.92
C TYR A 84 9.81 -7.46 17.17
N LYS A 85 10.98 -7.00 17.60
CA LYS A 85 12.00 -7.87 18.19
C LYS A 85 11.47 -8.32 19.55
N TRP A 86 11.40 -9.62 19.78
CA TRP A 86 11.00 -10.15 21.09
C TRP A 86 12.00 -9.67 22.14
N VAL A 87 11.53 -8.92 23.14
CA VAL A 87 12.33 -8.49 24.28
C VAL A 87 11.85 -9.31 25.48
N PRO A 88 12.67 -10.24 26.02
CA PRO A 88 12.36 -10.88 27.28
C PRO A 88 12.26 -9.79 28.34
N THR A 89 11.08 -9.62 28.92
CA THR A 89 10.95 -8.76 30.11
C THR A 89 11.53 -9.55 31.29
N SER A 90 12.47 -8.95 32.03
CA SER A 90 13.34 -9.59 33.02
C SER A 90 12.65 -10.30 34.19
N ARG A 91 11.32 -10.20 34.34
CA ARG A 91 10.55 -10.82 35.43
C ARG A 91 10.15 -12.27 35.23
N ALA A 92 10.47 -12.90 34.09
CA ALA A 92 10.07 -14.29 33.81
C ALA A 92 11.21 -15.31 33.80
N ILE A 93 12.45 -14.94 34.17
CA ILE A 93 13.59 -15.86 34.11
C ILE A 93 13.87 -16.56 35.46
N SER A 94 13.37 -16.06 36.59
CA SER A 94 13.66 -16.62 37.91
C SER A 94 12.45 -17.31 38.55
N ARG A 95 11.99 -18.42 37.96
CA ARG A 95 11.36 -19.56 38.66
C ARG A 95 11.02 -20.67 37.67
N CYS A 96 12.04 -21.19 37.00
CA CYS A 96 11.99 -22.55 36.47
C CYS A 96 12.82 -23.40 37.44
N SER A 97 12.18 -24.00 38.44
CA SER A 97 12.78 -25.15 39.11
C SER A 97 12.73 -26.33 38.14
N ASP A 98 13.80 -27.11 38.16
CA ASP A 98 14.15 -28.19 37.24
C ASP A 98 13.18 -29.37 37.24
N ASP A 99 11.99 -29.22 36.65
CA ASP A 99 11.11 -30.36 36.38
C ASP A 99 10.61 -30.36 34.93
N LEU A 100 11.21 -31.21 34.11
CA LEU A 100 11.05 -31.26 32.66
C LEU A 100 9.70 -31.86 32.19
N ARG A 101 8.67 -31.96 33.05
CA ARG A 101 7.45 -32.76 32.75
C ARG A 101 6.11 -32.03 32.72
N SER A 102 6.06 -30.70 32.86
CA SER A 102 4.76 -29.98 32.82
C SER A 102 4.74 -28.67 32.02
N ALA A 103 5.82 -28.32 31.32
CA ALA A 103 5.87 -27.06 30.57
C ALA A 103 5.14 -27.16 29.22
N LEU A 104 3.80 -27.14 29.24
CA LEU A 104 3.07 -26.51 28.14
C LEU A 104 3.45 -25.03 28.17
N PRO A 105 4.10 -24.49 27.13
CA PRO A 105 4.58 -23.12 27.17
C PRO A 105 3.38 -22.17 27.23
N CYS A 106 3.36 -21.34 28.26
CA CYS A 106 2.44 -20.23 28.45
C CYS A 106 2.64 -19.20 27.30
N TYR A 107 2.20 -19.52 26.09
CA TYR A 107 2.19 -18.64 24.92
C TYR A 107 1.02 -17.67 25.03
N VAL A 108 1.08 -16.74 25.96
CA VAL A 108 0.16 -15.58 25.97
C VAL A 108 0.99 -14.31 25.80
N GLY A 109 1.69 -14.24 24.66
CA GLY A 109 2.35 -13.03 24.20
C GLY A 109 1.68 -12.56 22.91
N ALA A 110 0.75 -11.61 23.02
CA ALA A 110 0.11 -11.00 21.86
C ALA A 110 1.18 -10.43 20.92
N ARG A 111 1.28 -11.00 19.71
CA ARG A 111 2.21 -10.53 18.68
C ARG A 111 1.68 -9.22 18.09
N ARG A 112 1.92 -8.09 18.76
CA ARG A 112 1.50 -6.77 18.25
C ARG A 112 2.47 -6.26 17.18
N ILE A 113 1.97 -6.17 15.95
CA ILE A 113 2.65 -5.61 14.78
C ILE A 113 2.65 -4.09 14.90
N ARG A 114 3.71 -3.38 14.47
CA ARG A 114 3.67 -1.92 14.26
C ARG A 114 4.04 -1.55 12.81
N PHE A 115 3.35 -0.57 12.23
CA PHE A 115 3.78 0.18 11.06
C PHE A 115 4.56 1.40 11.54
N LEU A 116 5.79 1.61 11.07
CA LEU A 116 6.57 2.81 11.43
C LEU A 116 6.17 4.00 10.56
N ILE A 117 6.22 5.19 11.16
CA ILE A 117 6.02 6.47 10.48
C ILE A 117 7.29 6.87 9.72
#